data_AF-A0A971F0Z1-F1
#
_entry.id   AF-A0A971F0Z1-F1
#
_cell.length_a   1.000
_cell.length_b   1.000
_cell.length_c   1.000
_cell.angle_alpha   90.00
_cell.angle_beta   90.00
_cell.angle_gamma   90.00
#
_symmetry.space_group_name_H-M   'P 1'
#
loop_
_entity.id
_entity.type
_entity.pdbx_description
1 polymer ?
#
loop_
_entity_poly.entity_id
_entity_poly.type
_entity_poly.pdbx_seq_one_letter_code
_entity_poly.pdbx_strand_id
1 'polypeptide(L)'
;MRNRNKWLICLKGLLTAIPFIIGFIGFISLEGVSWSWAAYYAVRLYGLNTDVGEINGLIEFARWTAPLVTASAILLIFKNILTAGKSRIRAFRKDSCSVYGEGEDAELMLKNLGSSGIRGNLEKPVPSKHHILMLDDYEKVMEFFNRERKLFVKESAPCMFHVRVKDISGMAVQNNHMTAFSMEENCSMLYWDKFGAKKGEKIALIGDAALCDALLEQGLLVNILSINQRIAYHVWEPERRFEKLHLRIKEMLEMTGDILYTYTTDWKDELVLLGTMDRVILCGDINSNIVNASILLDMVPNVNIHMYARQAESIKSLLSSDSVICFGLEEELLTREVIIKESLTQTAKLIHKHYSIKYPGLPSWEGLSTFQRRSNMAAAGYFDVIKRLKVEGAELESLTELEHIRWCRFYYMYNWKYGAVKDWSCRTHPSLVPYSELSRNDKDKDKENVLLALSGDWRG
;
A
#
# COMPACT_ATOMS: atom_id res chain seq x y z
N MET A 1 20.02 -10.46 5.44
CA MET A 1 19.97 -10.80 4.00
C MET A 1 21.17 -10.33 3.16
N ARG A 2 21.80 -9.17 3.44
CA ARG A 2 22.96 -8.62 2.70
C ARG A 2 24.20 -9.54 2.64
N ASN A 3 24.43 -10.39 3.66
CA ASN A 3 25.51 -11.38 3.66
C ASN A 3 25.24 -12.61 2.78
N ARG A 4 23.97 -12.98 2.55
CA ARG A 4 23.61 -14.18 1.76
C ARG A 4 23.92 -13.97 0.28
N ASN A 5 23.68 -12.75 -0.24
CA ASN A 5 24.02 -12.38 -1.62
C ASN A 5 25.53 -12.31 -1.85
N LYS A 6 26.32 -11.76 -0.91
CA LYS A 6 27.79 -11.75 -1.04
C LYS A 6 28.37 -13.17 -1.04
N TRP A 7 27.88 -14.04 -0.15
CA TRP A 7 28.31 -15.43 -0.10
C TRP A 7 27.97 -16.20 -1.39
N LEU A 8 26.76 -16.01 -1.94
CA LEU A 8 26.35 -16.61 -3.22
C LEU A 8 27.20 -16.11 -4.41
N ILE A 9 27.57 -14.82 -4.42
CA ILE A 9 28.43 -14.25 -5.46
C ILE A 9 29.85 -14.81 -5.34
N CYS A 10 30.42 -14.86 -4.13
CA CYS A 10 31.73 -15.47 -3.90
C CYS A 10 31.74 -16.95 -4.26
N LEU A 11 30.71 -17.70 -3.86
CA LEU A 11 30.56 -19.13 -4.18
C LEU A 11 30.48 -19.36 -5.69
N LYS A 12 29.72 -18.55 -6.42
CA LYS A 12 29.66 -18.60 -7.89
C LYS A 12 31.01 -18.31 -8.53
N GLY A 13 31.72 -17.28 -8.06
CA GLY A 13 33.07 -16.95 -8.54
C GLY A 13 34.08 -18.07 -8.28
N LEU A 14 33.97 -18.73 -7.12
CA LEU A 14 34.81 -19.87 -6.75
C LEU A 14 34.50 -21.08 -7.63
N LEU A 15 33.22 -21.42 -7.81
CA LEU A 15 32.78 -22.52 -8.68
C LEU A 15 33.19 -22.31 -10.15
N THR A 16 33.20 -21.06 -10.63
CA THR A 16 33.68 -20.75 -11.98
C THR A 16 35.20 -20.87 -12.12
N ALA A 17 35.95 -20.72 -11.02
CA ALA A 17 37.41 -20.79 -11.02
C ALA A 17 37.97 -22.20 -10.72
N ILE A 18 37.16 -23.10 -10.14
CA ILE A 18 37.59 -24.47 -9.80
C ILE A 18 38.13 -25.24 -11.01
N PRO A 19 37.45 -25.28 -12.18
CA PRO A 19 37.99 -25.98 -13.35
C PRO A 19 39.31 -25.37 -13.84
N PHE A 20 39.45 -24.04 -13.75
CA PHE A 20 40.71 -23.35 -14.06
C PHE A 20 41.83 -23.75 -13.10
N ILE A 21 41.60 -23.75 -11.79
CA ILE A 21 42.61 -24.10 -10.78
C ILE A 21 43.02 -25.57 -10.92
N ILE A 22 42.05 -26.47 -11.07
CA ILE A 22 42.31 -27.91 -11.24
C ILE A 22 43.04 -28.17 -12.56
N GLY A 23 42.62 -27.53 -13.65
CA GLY A 23 43.30 -27.63 -14.94
C GLY A 23 44.73 -27.07 -14.89
N PHE A 24 44.93 -25.93 -14.22
CA PHE A 24 46.23 -25.30 -14.04
C PHE A 24 47.20 -26.21 -13.27
N ILE A 25 46.76 -26.79 -12.14
CA ILE A 25 47.54 -27.77 -11.37
C ILE A 25 47.78 -29.04 -12.20
N GLY A 26 46.79 -29.45 -12.98
CA GLY A 26 46.90 -30.57 -13.92
C GLY A 26 47.99 -30.34 -14.97
N PHE A 27 48.07 -29.14 -15.56
CA PHE A 27 49.06 -28.82 -16.60
C PHE A 27 50.45 -28.51 -16.05
N ILE A 28 50.58 -27.89 -14.88
CA ILE A 28 51.89 -27.59 -14.28
C ILE A 28 52.61 -28.86 -13.76
N SER A 29 51.86 -29.95 -13.58
CA SER A 29 52.42 -31.25 -13.18
C SER A 29 52.93 -32.09 -14.35
N LEU A 30 52.77 -31.62 -15.60
CA LEU A 30 53.37 -32.23 -16.78
C LEU A 30 54.81 -31.74 -16.98
N GLU A 31 55.70 -32.64 -17.40
CA GLU A 31 57.10 -32.28 -17.66
C GLU A 31 57.22 -31.27 -18.81
N GLY A 32 58.01 -30.20 -18.61
CA GLY A 32 58.28 -29.20 -19.65
C GLY A 32 57.22 -28.11 -19.82
N VAL A 33 56.12 -28.11 -19.05
CA VAL A 33 55.09 -27.06 -19.13
C VAL A 33 55.41 -25.93 -18.14
N SER A 34 55.64 -24.72 -18.65
CA SER A 34 55.79 -23.53 -17.79
C SER A 34 54.46 -23.10 -17.18
N TRP A 35 54.52 -22.32 -16.09
CA TRP A 35 53.32 -21.77 -15.45
C TRP A 35 52.44 -20.94 -16.42
N SER A 36 53.06 -20.20 -17.36
CA SER A 36 52.34 -19.40 -18.34
C SER A 36 51.58 -20.27 -19.35
N TRP A 37 52.19 -21.36 -19.80
CA TRP A 37 51.55 -22.34 -20.67
C TRP A 37 50.46 -23.12 -19.95
N ALA A 38 50.67 -23.51 -18.69
CA ALA A 38 49.64 -24.16 -17.87
C ALA A 38 48.39 -23.28 -17.70
N ALA A 39 48.57 -21.98 -17.47
CA ALA A 39 47.46 -21.02 -17.42
C ALA A 39 46.74 -20.89 -18.76
N TYR A 40 47.48 -20.79 -19.86
CA TYR A 40 46.91 -20.74 -21.21
C TYR A 40 46.07 -21.98 -21.53
N TYR A 41 46.59 -23.19 -21.26
CA TYR A 41 45.86 -24.44 -21.50
C TYR A 41 44.63 -24.58 -20.61
N ALA A 42 44.70 -24.16 -19.35
CA ALA A 42 43.54 -24.15 -18.45
C ALA A 42 42.41 -23.23 -18.95
N VAL A 43 42.73 -22.08 -19.55
CA VAL A 43 41.72 -21.20 -20.20
C VAL A 43 41.12 -21.86 -21.44
N ARG A 44 41.94 -22.53 -22.27
CA ARG A 44 41.46 -23.20 -23.50
C ARG A 44 40.35 -24.22 -23.23
N LEU A 45 40.37 -24.90 -22.08
CA LEU A 45 39.34 -25.86 -21.69
C LEU A 45 37.94 -25.24 -21.61
N TYR A 46 37.81 -23.95 -21.28
CA TYR A 46 36.51 -23.26 -21.26
C TYR A 46 35.92 -23.05 -22.66
N GLY A 47 36.77 -23.06 -23.69
CA GLY A 47 36.39 -22.90 -25.10
C GLY A 47 36.26 -24.21 -25.86
N LEU A 48 36.16 -25.37 -25.16
CA LEU A 48 36.12 -26.71 -25.76
C LEU A 48 37.34 -27.09 -26.62
N ASN A 49 38.44 -26.35 -26.49
CA ASN A 49 39.69 -26.65 -27.18
C ASN A 49 40.48 -27.69 -26.38
N THR A 50 40.33 -28.97 -26.74
CA THR A 50 40.80 -30.12 -25.94
C THR A 50 41.97 -30.89 -26.54
N ASP A 51 42.62 -30.32 -27.56
CA ASP A 51 43.80 -30.86 -28.24
C ASP A 51 45.05 -30.75 -27.33
N VAL A 52 45.04 -31.53 -26.25
CA VAL A 52 46.13 -31.64 -25.29
C VAL A 52 46.57 -33.10 -25.23
N GLY A 53 47.81 -33.35 -25.61
CA GLY A 53 48.32 -34.71 -25.89
C GLY A 53 48.54 -35.58 -24.66
N GLU A 54 48.90 -34.99 -23.52
CA GLU A 54 49.10 -35.69 -22.25
C GLU A 54 48.00 -35.33 -21.24
N ILE A 55 47.41 -36.36 -20.65
CA ILE A 55 46.19 -36.22 -19.85
C ILE A 55 46.38 -36.96 -18.52
N ASN A 56 46.21 -36.22 -17.42
CA ASN A 56 46.06 -36.77 -16.07
C ASN A 56 44.62 -36.58 -15.57
N GLY A 57 44.28 -37.20 -14.43
CA GLY A 57 42.92 -37.14 -13.88
C GLY A 57 42.43 -35.72 -13.55
N LEU A 58 43.33 -34.78 -13.24
CA LEU A 58 42.98 -33.38 -12.99
C LEU A 58 42.61 -32.66 -14.29
N ILE A 59 43.37 -32.89 -15.36
CA ILE A 59 43.07 -32.36 -16.70
C ILE A 59 41.75 -32.94 -17.21
N GLU A 60 41.49 -34.24 -17.06
CA GLU A 60 40.20 -34.85 -17.41
C GLU A 60 39.03 -34.18 -16.67
N PHE A 61 39.16 -33.99 -15.37
CA PHE A 61 38.12 -33.34 -14.58
C PHE A 61 37.85 -31.90 -15.07
N ALA A 62 38.90 -31.11 -15.28
CA ALA A 62 38.79 -29.75 -15.79
C ALA A 62 38.21 -29.71 -17.23
N ARG A 63 38.57 -30.68 -18.07
CA ARG A 63 38.12 -30.82 -19.46
C ARG A 63 36.60 -30.95 -19.57
N TRP A 64 35.97 -31.65 -18.64
CA TRP A 64 34.51 -31.79 -18.61
C TRP A 64 33.81 -30.66 -17.87
N THR A 65 34.42 -30.15 -16.79
CA THR A 65 33.77 -29.15 -15.94
C THR A 65 33.88 -27.71 -16.49
N ALA A 66 34.97 -27.34 -17.17
CA ALA A 66 35.13 -25.99 -17.72
C ALA A 66 34.09 -25.66 -18.82
N PRO A 67 33.82 -26.52 -19.82
CA PRO A 67 32.74 -26.29 -20.78
C PRO A 67 31.35 -26.23 -20.16
N LEU A 68 31.08 -27.03 -19.11
CA LEU A 68 29.79 -26.99 -18.40
C LEU A 68 29.58 -25.64 -17.72
N VAL A 69 30.63 -25.06 -17.14
CA VAL A 69 30.60 -23.71 -16.57
C VAL A 69 30.32 -22.67 -17.67
N THR A 70 31.03 -22.75 -18.81
CA THR A 70 30.80 -21.84 -19.95
C THR A 70 29.37 -21.95 -20.50
N ALA A 71 28.88 -23.17 -20.73
CA ALA A 71 27.51 -23.40 -21.20
C ALA A 71 26.46 -22.87 -20.23
N SER A 72 26.65 -23.06 -18.92
CA SER A 72 25.78 -22.51 -17.88
C SER A 72 25.77 -20.98 -17.89
N ALA A 73 26.92 -20.34 -18.08
CA ALA A 73 27.03 -18.89 -18.20
C ALA A 73 26.30 -18.38 -19.46
N ILE A 74 26.47 -19.03 -20.61
CA ILE A 74 25.76 -18.71 -21.86
C ILE A 74 24.25 -18.87 -21.69
N LEU A 75 23.79 -19.96 -21.09
CA LEU A 75 22.36 -20.19 -20.81
C LEU A 75 21.79 -19.10 -19.90
N LEU A 76 22.55 -18.65 -18.89
CA LEU A 76 22.14 -17.56 -18.01
C LEU A 76 22.04 -16.24 -18.78
N ILE A 77 23.01 -15.92 -19.65
CA ILE A 77 22.95 -14.74 -20.52
C ILE A 77 21.72 -14.81 -21.41
N PHE A 78 21.47 -15.95 -22.05
CA PHE A 78 20.32 -16.14 -22.93
C PHE A 78 18.99 -16.03 -22.18
N LYS A 79 18.90 -16.64 -20.99
CA LYS A 79 17.74 -16.50 -20.09
C LYS A 79 17.49 -15.03 -19.72
N ASN A 80 18.55 -14.27 -19.43
CA ASN A 80 18.46 -12.84 -19.11
C ASN A 80 17.95 -12.02 -20.30
N ILE A 81 18.46 -12.31 -21.51
CA ILE A 81 18.01 -11.66 -22.76
C ILE A 81 16.53 -11.96 -23.02
N LEU A 82 16.13 -13.23 -22.95
CA LEU A 82 14.73 -13.65 -23.13
C LEU A 82 13.81 -13.00 -22.11
N THR A 83 14.25 -12.92 -20.84
CA THR A 83 13.47 -12.28 -19.77
C THR A 83 13.33 -10.79 -20.03
N ALA A 84 14.41 -10.09 -20.44
CA ALA A 84 14.37 -8.68 -20.79
C ALA A 84 13.43 -8.42 -21.99
N GLY A 85 13.47 -9.28 -23.00
CA GLY A 85 12.56 -9.22 -24.15
C GLY A 85 11.09 -9.39 -23.74
N LYS A 86 10.78 -10.39 -22.92
CA LYS A 86 9.43 -10.61 -22.38
C LYS A 86 8.94 -9.40 -21.57
N SER A 87 9.78 -8.85 -20.70
CA SER A 87 9.45 -7.66 -19.92
C SER A 87 9.16 -6.45 -20.80
N ARG A 88 9.94 -6.23 -21.86
CA ARG A 88 9.68 -5.14 -22.83
C ARG A 88 8.37 -5.34 -23.57
N ILE A 89 8.04 -6.56 -24.00
CA ILE A 89 6.77 -6.85 -24.66
C ILE A 89 5.59 -6.59 -23.70
N ARG A 90 5.70 -7.04 -22.44
CA ARG A 90 4.67 -6.80 -21.41
C ARG A 90 4.49 -5.31 -21.10
N ALA A 91 5.55 -4.50 -21.17
CA ALA A 91 5.48 -3.07 -20.88
C ALA A 91 4.51 -2.33 -21.82
N PHE A 92 4.34 -2.78 -23.06
CA PHE A 92 3.40 -2.20 -24.02
C PHE A 92 1.92 -2.54 -23.75
N ARG A 93 1.63 -3.39 -22.76
CA ARG A 93 0.24 -3.65 -22.38
C ARG A 93 -0.37 -2.42 -21.70
N LYS A 94 -1.66 -2.19 -21.92
CA LYS A 94 -2.40 -1.08 -21.30
C LYS A 94 -2.50 -1.18 -19.78
N ASP A 95 -2.29 -2.36 -19.23
CA ASP A 95 -2.36 -2.65 -17.80
C ASP A 95 -0.98 -2.91 -17.17
N SER A 96 0.11 -2.59 -17.87
CA SER A 96 1.47 -2.92 -17.43
C SER A 96 1.86 -2.27 -16.10
N CYS A 97 2.42 -3.08 -15.19
CA CYS A 97 2.84 -2.69 -13.85
C CYS A 97 4.27 -3.18 -13.57
N SER A 98 5.22 -2.26 -13.43
CA SER A 98 6.55 -2.57 -12.93
C SER A 98 6.60 -2.45 -11.42
N VAL A 99 7.03 -3.51 -10.72
CA VAL A 99 7.13 -3.54 -9.24
C VAL A 99 8.59 -3.51 -8.80
N TYR A 100 8.95 -2.51 -8.01
CA TYR A 100 10.30 -2.29 -7.50
C TYR A 100 10.30 -2.53 -5.99
N GLY A 101 11.17 -3.39 -5.51
CA GLY A 101 11.24 -3.78 -4.11
C GLY A 101 11.87 -5.15 -3.96
N GLU A 102 12.55 -5.35 -2.84
CA GLU A 102 13.06 -6.64 -2.41
C GLU A 102 12.27 -7.07 -1.16
N GLY A 103 11.64 -8.24 -1.19
CA GLY A 103 10.84 -8.74 -0.07
C GLY A 103 9.57 -9.45 -0.49
N GLU A 104 8.90 -10.07 0.48
CA GLU A 104 7.70 -10.90 0.28
C GLU A 104 6.54 -10.11 -0.34
N ASP A 105 6.29 -8.87 0.12
CA ASP A 105 5.26 -8.01 -0.44
C ASP A 105 5.42 -7.79 -1.95
N ALA A 106 6.65 -7.55 -2.42
CA ALA A 106 6.94 -7.30 -3.83
C ALA A 106 6.79 -8.58 -4.67
N GLU A 107 7.17 -9.73 -4.11
CA GLU A 107 6.94 -11.04 -4.74
C GLU A 107 5.45 -11.34 -4.88
N LEU A 108 4.68 -11.16 -3.80
CA LEU A 108 3.26 -11.40 -3.78
C LEU A 108 2.51 -10.42 -4.71
N MET A 109 2.90 -9.15 -4.74
CA MET A 109 2.34 -8.18 -5.69
C MET A 109 2.57 -8.61 -7.15
N LEU A 110 3.77 -9.09 -7.49
CA LEU A 110 4.05 -9.61 -8.83
C LEU A 110 3.24 -10.85 -9.17
N LYS A 111 3.07 -11.76 -8.20
CA LYS A 111 2.20 -12.94 -8.34
C LYS A 111 0.76 -12.50 -8.64
N ASN A 112 0.23 -11.56 -7.87
CA ASN A 112 -1.15 -11.06 -8.00
C ASN A 112 -1.38 -10.28 -9.30
N LEU A 113 -0.36 -9.57 -9.81
CA LEU A 113 -0.41 -8.91 -11.12
C LEU A 113 -0.33 -9.88 -12.31
N GLY A 114 0.19 -11.10 -12.09
CA GLY A 114 0.30 -12.14 -13.12
C GLY A 114 1.00 -11.66 -14.39
N SER A 115 0.30 -11.71 -15.53
CA SER A 115 0.87 -11.36 -16.84
C SER A 115 1.19 -9.86 -17.01
N SER A 116 0.57 -9.01 -16.20
CA SER A 116 0.71 -7.55 -16.24
C SER A 116 1.84 -7.07 -15.33
N GLY A 117 2.32 -7.94 -14.44
CA GLY A 117 3.43 -7.70 -13.53
C GLY A 117 4.80 -7.88 -14.20
N ILE A 118 5.67 -6.91 -13.96
CA ILE A 118 7.06 -6.89 -14.43
C ILE A 118 7.95 -6.58 -13.23
N ARG A 119 8.97 -7.41 -12.99
CA ARG A 119 9.99 -7.09 -11.98
C ARG A 119 10.72 -5.82 -12.42
N GLY A 120 10.59 -4.77 -11.63
CA GLY A 120 11.29 -3.51 -11.82
C GLY A 120 12.78 -3.65 -11.54
N ASN A 121 13.60 -3.00 -12.36
CA ASN A 121 15.03 -2.82 -12.13
C ASN A 121 15.31 -1.32 -12.12
N LEU A 122 15.86 -0.79 -11.02
CA LEU A 122 16.13 0.63 -10.87
C LEU A 122 17.22 1.12 -11.84
N GLU A 123 18.15 0.29 -12.29
CA GLU A 123 19.19 0.68 -13.25
C GLU A 123 18.72 0.58 -14.70
N LYS A 124 17.82 -0.38 -14.98
CA LYS A 124 17.31 -0.67 -16.32
C LYS A 124 15.77 -0.75 -16.31
N PRO A 125 15.07 0.37 -16.07
CA PRO A 125 13.62 0.38 -16.03
C PRO A 125 13.01 0.15 -17.41
N VAL A 126 11.77 -0.34 -17.43
CA VAL A 126 10.96 -0.50 -18.65
C VAL A 126 9.77 0.46 -18.60
N PRO A 127 9.30 1.01 -19.74
CA PRO A 127 8.26 2.03 -19.78
C PRO A 127 6.87 1.42 -19.54
N SER A 128 6.53 1.15 -18.28
CA SER A 128 5.22 0.61 -17.90
C SER A 128 4.21 1.75 -17.67
N LYS A 129 2.90 1.46 -17.78
CA LYS A 129 1.86 2.43 -17.42
C LYS A 129 1.92 2.78 -15.93
N HIS A 130 2.19 1.79 -15.09
CA HIS A 130 2.32 1.96 -13.65
C HIS A 130 3.66 1.45 -13.14
N HIS A 131 4.27 2.21 -12.23
CA HIS A 131 5.49 1.84 -11.51
C HIS A 131 5.18 1.82 -10.01
N ILE A 132 5.18 0.64 -9.39
CA ILE A 132 4.90 0.44 -7.97
C ILE A 132 6.23 0.36 -7.23
N LEU A 133 6.54 1.37 -6.42
CA LEU A 133 7.79 1.54 -5.68
C LEU A 133 7.57 1.13 -4.22
N MET A 134 7.93 -0.11 -3.89
CA MET A 134 7.88 -0.71 -2.55
C MET A 134 9.27 -0.69 -1.90
N LEU A 135 9.86 0.50 -1.87
CA LEU A 135 11.20 0.75 -1.33
C LEU A 135 11.07 1.59 -0.06
N ASP A 136 11.81 1.22 0.99
CA ASP A 136 11.85 1.99 2.24
C ASP A 136 12.90 3.12 2.19
N ASP A 137 13.64 3.22 1.09
CA ASP A 137 14.65 4.25 0.85
C ASP A 137 14.07 5.38 -0.01
N TYR A 138 13.53 6.41 0.65
CA TYR A 138 12.86 7.52 -0.01
C TYR A 138 13.80 8.35 -0.90
N GLU A 139 15.09 8.42 -0.57
CA GLU A 139 16.08 9.13 -1.40
C GLU A 139 16.21 8.43 -2.75
N LYS A 140 16.42 7.11 -2.75
CA LYS A 140 16.45 6.32 -3.99
C LYS A 140 15.14 6.39 -4.79
N VAL A 141 13.99 6.40 -4.11
CA VAL A 141 12.68 6.57 -4.76
C VAL A 141 12.64 7.90 -5.52
N MET A 142 13.07 8.99 -4.87
CA MET A 142 13.04 10.32 -5.47
C MET A 142 14.09 10.49 -6.57
N GLU A 143 15.30 9.94 -6.41
CA GLU A 143 16.31 9.89 -7.47
C GLU A 143 15.77 9.18 -8.72
N PHE A 144 15.16 8.00 -8.52
CA PHE A 144 14.55 7.22 -9.59
C PHE A 144 13.41 7.99 -10.28
N PHE A 145 12.47 8.52 -9.50
CA PHE A 145 11.36 9.31 -10.04
C PHE A 145 11.85 10.52 -10.85
N ASN A 146 12.81 11.29 -10.32
CA ASN A 146 13.32 12.48 -10.99
C ASN A 146 14.06 12.17 -12.29
N ARG A 147 14.77 11.04 -12.34
CA ARG A 147 15.49 10.57 -13.54
C ARG A 147 14.51 10.06 -14.61
N GLU A 148 13.58 9.20 -14.22
CA GLU A 148 12.70 8.49 -15.17
C GLU A 148 11.48 9.29 -15.60
N ARG A 149 10.97 10.23 -14.77
CA ARG A 149 9.81 11.04 -15.16
C ARG A 149 10.04 11.81 -16.47
N LYS A 150 11.28 12.25 -16.71
CA LYS A 150 11.66 12.97 -17.94
C LYS A 150 11.59 12.06 -19.18
N LEU A 151 11.75 10.75 -19.00
CA LEU A 151 11.82 9.77 -20.07
C LEU A 151 10.45 9.15 -20.38
N PHE A 152 9.65 8.91 -19.35
CA PHE A 152 8.40 8.14 -19.47
C PHE A 152 7.13 8.99 -19.43
N VAL A 153 7.17 10.21 -18.91
CA VAL A 153 6.00 11.10 -18.93
C VAL A 153 5.98 11.85 -20.26
N LYS A 154 5.15 11.36 -21.19
CA LYS A 154 4.78 12.07 -22.43
C LYS A 154 3.32 12.48 -22.33
N GLU A 155 2.95 13.62 -22.93
CA GLU A 155 1.56 14.10 -22.96
C GLU A 155 0.57 13.05 -23.50
N SER A 156 1.03 12.17 -24.39
CA SER A 156 0.20 11.15 -25.04
C SER A 156 0.02 9.84 -24.28
N ALA A 157 0.75 9.59 -23.18
CA ALA A 157 0.62 8.37 -22.38
C ALA A 157 1.13 8.59 -20.93
N PRO A 158 0.25 8.96 -19.98
CA PRO A 158 0.67 9.28 -18.63
C PRO A 158 1.07 8.01 -17.87
N CYS A 159 2.37 7.89 -17.60
CA CYS A 159 2.94 6.96 -16.64
C CYS A 159 2.67 7.45 -15.21
N MET A 160 2.31 6.52 -14.31
CA MET A 160 2.03 6.81 -12.89
C MET A 160 2.96 6.01 -11.98
N PHE A 161 3.56 6.70 -11.00
CA PHE A 161 4.39 6.10 -9.95
C PHE A 161 3.56 5.99 -8.66
N HIS A 162 3.51 4.80 -8.07
CA HIS A 162 2.80 4.51 -6.82
C HIS A 162 3.85 4.18 -5.76
N VAL A 163 4.00 5.05 -4.77
CA VAL A 163 5.06 4.95 -3.76
C VAL A 163 4.49 4.42 -2.45
N ARG A 164 5.11 3.37 -1.91
CA ARG A 164 4.83 2.92 -0.55
C ARG A 164 5.40 3.94 0.43
N VAL A 165 4.56 4.44 1.33
CA VAL A 165 4.97 5.29 2.46
C VAL A 165 4.69 4.58 3.78
N LYS A 166 5.57 4.76 4.76
CA LYS A 166 5.44 4.23 6.13
C LYS A 166 5.39 5.36 7.16
N ASP A 167 6.46 6.15 7.20
CA ASP A 167 6.68 7.14 8.28
C ASP A 167 6.41 8.59 7.84
N ILE A 168 5.96 8.80 6.60
CA ILE A 168 5.69 10.12 6.03
C ILE A 168 4.25 10.19 5.53
N SER A 169 3.67 11.39 5.60
CA SER A 169 2.32 11.62 5.08
C SER A 169 2.28 11.38 3.57
N GLY A 170 1.33 10.55 3.12
CA GLY A 170 1.08 10.36 1.69
C GLY A 170 0.74 11.66 0.96
N MET A 171 0.22 12.68 1.66
CA MET A 171 -0.04 14.00 1.08
C MET A 171 1.24 14.75 0.68
N ALA A 172 2.35 14.52 1.37
CA ALA A 172 3.63 15.19 1.08
C ALA A 172 4.28 14.65 -0.21
N VAL A 173 3.95 13.43 -0.60
CA VAL A 173 4.55 12.71 -1.75
C VAL A 173 3.73 12.90 -3.03
N GLN A 174 2.41 13.03 -2.89
CA GLN A 174 1.47 13.05 -4.02
C GLN A 174 1.64 14.25 -4.97
N ASN A 175 1.66 13.98 -6.28
CA ASN A 175 1.63 14.96 -7.37
C ASN A 175 0.94 14.39 -8.63
N ASN A 176 1.05 15.06 -9.78
CA ASN A 176 0.39 14.65 -11.03
C ASN A 176 0.80 13.28 -11.58
N HIS A 177 2.01 12.83 -11.28
CA HIS A 177 2.55 11.56 -11.79
C HIS A 177 2.97 10.62 -10.66
N MET A 178 2.74 11.01 -9.41
CA MET A 178 3.12 10.23 -8.25
C MET A 178 1.98 10.18 -7.24
N THR A 179 1.58 8.98 -6.88
CA THR A 179 0.65 8.69 -5.80
C THR A 179 1.40 7.99 -4.67
N ALA A 180 0.87 8.11 -3.47
CA ALA A 180 1.36 7.40 -2.29
C ALA A 180 0.29 6.43 -1.78
N PHE A 181 0.73 5.28 -1.30
CA PHE A 181 -0.10 4.32 -0.57
C PHE A 181 0.63 3.86 0.69
N SER A 182 -0.11 3.59 1.75
CA SER A 182 0.38 2.87 2.92
C SER A 182 -0.43 1.59 3.08
N MET A 183 0.13 0.61 3.79
CA MET A 183 -0.60 -0.63 4.04
C MET A 183 -1.72 -0.40 5.05
N GLU A 184 -1.51 0.52 5.98
CA GLU A 184 -2.42 0.90 7.05
C GLU A 184 -3.66 1.61 6.49
N GLU A 185 -3.48 2.61 5.60
CA GLU A 185 -4.60 3.29 4.90
C GLU A 185 -5.39 2.29 4.04
N ASN A 186 -4.69 1.39 3.34
CA ASN A 186 -5.35 0.39 2.50
C ASN A 186 -6.14 -0.62 3.33
N CYS A 187 -5.55 -1.07 4.45
CA CYS A 187 -6.17 -1.99 5.39
C CYS A 187 -7.41 -1.37 6.03
N SER A 188 -7.35 -0.12 6.47
CA SER A 188 -8.49 0.55 7.08
C SER A 188 -9.65 0.74 6.10
N MET A 189 -9.36 1.09 4.85
CA MET A 189 -10.37 1.18 3.79
C MET A 189 -11.10 -0.14 3.57
N LEU A 190 -10.36 -1.24 3.37
CA LEU A 190 -10.95 -2.57 3.18
C LEU A 190 -11.71 -3.04 4.42
N TYR A 191 -11.17 -2.75 5.60
CA TYR A 191 -11.78 -3.13 6.87
C TYR A 191 -13.17 -2.49 7.03
N TRP A 192 -13.29 -1.18 6.84
CA TRP A 192 -14.57 -0.49 7.03
C TRP A 192 -15.57 -0.73 5.89
N ASP A 193 -15.10 -1.04 4.68
CA ASP A 193 -15.97 -1.51 3.61
C ASP A 193 -16.65 -2.84 3.98
N LYS A 194 -15.88 -3.78 4.52
CA LYS A 194 -16.36 -5.11 4.92
C LYS A 194 -17.10 -5.13 6.26
N PHE A 195 -16.66 -4.31 7.21
CA PHE A 195 -17.08 -4.31 8.60
C PHE A 195 -17.48 -2.90 9.06
N GLY A 196 -18.34 -2.22 8.30
CA GLY A 196 -18.88 -0.91 8.69
C GLY A 196 -19.44 -0.88 10.12
N ALA A 197 -19.33 0.27 10.77
CA ALA A 197 -19.88 0.43 12.12
C ALA A 197 -21.41 0.46 12.13
N LYS A 198 -22.00 0.33 13.31
CA LYS A 198 -23.44 0.48 13.57
C LYS A 198 -23.71 1.70 14.45
N LYS A 199 -24.95 2.20 14.41
CA LYS A 199 -25.39 3.29 15.31
C LYS A 199 -25.25 2.84 16.77
N GLY A 200 -24.61 3.66 17.60
CA GLY A 200 -24.38 3.42 19.02
C GLY A 200 -23.29 2.42 19.35
N GLU A 201 -22.56 1.91 18.36
CA GLU A 201 -21.55 0.87 18.56
C GLU A 201 -20.36 1.38 19.38
N LYS A 202 -19.89 0.55 20.32
CA LYS A 202 -18.68 0.77 21.10
C LYS A 202 -17.53 -0.07 20.53
N ILE A 203 -16.51 0.61 20.02
CA ILE A 203 -15.40 0.00 19.31
C ILE A 203 -14.10 0.30 20.05
N ALA A 204 -13.44 -0.74 20.55
CA ALA A 204 -12.11 -0.64 21.11
C ALA A 204 -11.03 -0.83 20.03
N LEU A 205 -9.98 -0.02 20.06
CA LEU A 205 -8.77 -0.15 19.24
C LEU A 205 -7.56 -0.29 20.16
N ILE A 206 -6.82 -1.39 19.99
CA ILE A 206 -5.67 -1.75 20.84
C ILE A 206 -4.52 -2.20 19.93
N GLY A 207 -3.34 -1.59 20.04
CA GLY A 207 -2.15 -2.07 19.34
C GLY A 207 -1.28 -0.95 18.77
N ASP A 208 -0.73 -1.19 17.58
CA ASP A 208 0.18 -0.25 16.92
C ASP A 208 -0.52 1.05 16.53
N ALA A 209 0.16 2.18 16.76
CA ALA A 209 -0.40 3.50 16.55
C ALA A 209 -0.73 3.77 15.06
N ALA A 210 0.07 3.29 14.10
CA ALA A 210 -0.13 3.65 12.70
C ALA A 210 -1.41 3.04 12.12
N LEU A 211 -1.69 1.76 12.42
CA LEU A 211 -2.91 1.11 11.98
C LEU A 211 -4.14 1.57 12.78
N CYS A 212 -4.01 1.81 14.08
CA CYS A 212 -5.06 2.43 14.89
C CYS A 212 -5.47 3.80 14.33
N ASP A 213 -4.49 4.67 14.06
CA ASP A 213 -4.72 5.99 13.47
C ASP A 213 -5.43 5.85 12.12
N ALA A 214 -4.92 5.00 11.21
CA ALA A 214 -5.53 4.81 9.89
C ALA A 214 -6.96 4.26 9.96
N LEU A 215 -7.26 3.36 10.91
CA LEU A 215 -8.61 2.87 11.17
C LEU A 215 -9.52 3.97 11.70
N LEU A 216 -9.04 4.79 12.63
CA LEU A 216 -9.82 5.88 13.19
C LEU A 216 -10.07 7.00 12.16
N GLU A 217 -9.04 7.43 11.42
CA GLU A 217 -9.17 8.43 10.34
C GLU A 217 -10.20 7.99 9.30
N GLN A 218 -10.08 6.75 8.80
CA GLN A 218 -10.99 6.22 7.79
C GLN A 218 -12.39 6.03 8.36
N GLY A 219 -12.50 5.46 9.57
CA GLY A 219 -13.78 5.20 10.22
C GLY A 219 -14.58 6.48 10.44
N LEU A 220 -13.93 7.57 10.88
CA LEU A 220 -14.59 8.86 11.05
C LEU A 220 -15.08 9.48 9.73
N LEU A 221 -14.52 9.08 8.59
CA LEU A 221 -14.96 9.53 7.27
C LEU A 221 -16.03 8.65 6.63
N VAL A 222 -16.10 7.34 6.93
CA VAL A 222 -17.05 6.43 6.28
C VAL A 222 -18.15 5.88 7.18
N ASN A 223 -17.95 5.85 8.50
CA ASN A 223 -18.98 5.46 9.47
C ASN A 223 -19.86 6.67 9.84
N ILE A 224 -20.42 7.34 8.82
CA ILE A 224 -21.38 8.43 8.98
C ILE A 224 -22.73 7.87 8.49
N LEU A 225 -23.60 7.53 9.41
CA LEU A 225 -24.81 6.73 9.17
C LEU A 225 -26.08 7.50 9.53
N SER A 226 -25.98 8.42 10.47
CA SER A 226 -27.03 9.36 10.85
C SER A 226 -26.47 10.49 11.72
N ILE A 227 -27.18 11.61 11.79
CA ILE A 227 -26.83 12.77 12.63
C ILE A 227 -26.84 12.48 14.14
N ASN A 228 -27.42 11.36 14.58
CA ASN A 228 -27.51 10.97 16.00
C ASN A 228 -26.91 9.58 16.23
N GLN A 229 -25.89 9.19 15.46
CA GLN A 229 -25.37 7.83 15.49
C GLN A 229 -24.61 7.49 16.77
N ARG A 230 -23.92 8.45 17.41
CA ARG A 230 -23.22 8.30 18.70
C ARG A 230 -22.32 7.06 18.81
N ILE A 231 -21.46 6.85 17.81
CA ILE A 231 -20.47 5.77 17.85
C ILE A 231 -19.38 6.15 18.87
N ALA A 232 -18.98 5.21 19.73
CA ALA A 232 -17.95 5.44 20.74
C ALA A 232 -16.67 4.66 20.38
N TYR A 233 -15.61 5.40 20.08
CA TYR A 233 -14.28 4.85 19.83
C TYR A 233 -13.45 4.91 21.12
N HIS A 234 -12.96 3.76 21.58
CA HIS A 234 -12.07 3.63 22.73
C HIS A 234 -10.69 3.23 22.24
N VAL A 235 -9.69 4.08 22.41
CA VAL A 235 -8.35 3.87 21.84
C VAL A 235 -7.33 3.78 22.97
N TRP A 236 -6.65 2.64 23.07
CA TRP A 236 -5.53 2.47 23.99
C TRP A 236 -4.24 2.85 23.28
N GLU A 237 -3.81 4.08 23.54
CA GLU A 237 -2.67 4.70 22.88
C GLU A 237 -1.86 5.53 23.90
N PRO A 238 -0.69 5.03 24.34
CA PRO A 238 0.10 5.67 25.39
C PRO A 238 0.48 7.13 25.10
N GLU A 239 0.70 7.48 23.84
CA GLU A 239 1.19 8.80 23.45
C GLU A 239 0.10 9.80 23.07
N ARG A 240 -1.17 9.37 22.94
CA ARG A 240 -2.28 10.19 22.43
C ARG A 240 -1.92 10.94 21.14
N ARG A 241 -1.21 10.30 20.22
CA ARG A 241 -0.72 10.89 18.97
C ARG A 241 -1.89 11.39 18.14
N PHE A 242 -2.97 10.62 18.04
CA PHE A 242 -4.13 10.99 17.24
C PHE A 242 -4.70 12.36 17.67
N GLU A 243 -5.02 12.53 18.95
CA GLU A 243 -5.55 13.81 19.48
C GLU A 243 -4.55 14.98 19.31
N LYS A 244 -3.25 14.71 19.39
CA LYS A 244 -2.20 15.72 19.19
C LYS A 244 -2.09 16.18 17.73
N LEU A 245 -2.36 15.30 16.77
CA LEU A 245 -2.31 15.61 15.34
C LEU A 245 -3.61 16.23 14.81
N HIS A 246 -4.75 15.85 15.39
CA HIS A 246 -6.09 16.32 14.98
C HIS A 246 -6.68 17.30 16.00
N LEU A 247 -6.19 18.54 15.96
CA LEU A 247 -6.56 19.63 16.88
C LEU A 247 -8.05 20.00 16.86
N ARG A 248 -8.78 19.54 15.84
CA ARG A 248 -10.20 19.83 15.60
C ARG A 248 -11.09 18.60 15.73
N ILE A 249 -10.61 17.57 16.43
CA ILE A 249 -11.35 16.32 16.60
C ILE A 249 -12.66 16.51 17.36
N LYS A 250 -12.74 17.47 18.29
CA LYS A 250 -13.98 17.75 19.02
C LYS A 250 -15.07 18.27 18.08
N GLU A 251 -14.74 19.27 17.27
CA GLU A 251 -15.65 19.81 16.26
C GLU A 251 -16.10 18.72 15.27
N MET A 252 -15.22 17.79 14.91
CA MET A 252 -15.53 16.66 14.04
C MET A 252 -16.58 15.69 14.63
N LEU A 253 -16.45 15.38 15.92
CA LEU A 253 -17.26 14.39 16.61
C LEU A 253 -18.63 14.94 17.03
N GLU A 254 -18.68 16.22 17.43
CA GLU A 254 -19.92 16.90 17.83
C GLU A 254 -21.02 16.86 16.77
N MET A 255 -20.65 16.85 15.48
CA MET A 255 -21.60 16.85 14.35
C MET A 255 -22.53 15.63 14.30
N THR A 256 -22.15 14.50 14.89
CA THR A 256 -22.99 13.29 14.95
C THR A 256 -23.19 12.73 16.36
N GLY A 257 -22.64 13.44 17.36
CA GLY A 257 -22.55 12.97 18.74
C GLY A 257 -21.64 11.77 18.96
N ASP A 258 -20.71 11.50 18.04
CA ASP A 258 -19.70 10.45 18.23
C ASP A 258 -18.76 10.83 19.38
N ILE A 259 -18.09 9.83 19.95
CA ILE A 259 -17.22 10.03 21.11
C ILE A 259 -15.89 9.31 20.88
N LEU A 260 -14.80 9.95 21.28
CA LEU A 260 -13.46 9.37 21.31
C LEU A 260 -12.95 9.38 22.75
N TYR A 261 -12.61 8.20 23.26
CA TYR A 261 -11.97 8.00 24.56
C TYR A 261 -10.53 7.51 24.33
N THR A 262 -9.54 8.26 24.83
CA THR A 262 -8.12 7.88 24.72
C THR A 262 -7.55 7.49 26.07
N TYR A 263 -7.00 6.27 26.13
CA TYR A 263 -6.41 5.67 27.33
C TYR A 263 -4.90 5.58 27.18
N THR A 264 -4.17 6.03 28.20
CA THR A 264 -2.70 5.96 28.24
C THR A 264 -2.18 4.84 29.13
N THR A 265 -3.06 4.14 29.83
CA THR A 265 -2.78 2.98 30.68
C THR A 265 -2.74 1.69 29.86
N ASP A 266 -2.31 0.58 30.46
CA ASP A 266 -2.42 -0.73 29.81
C ASP A 266 -3.90 -1.11 29.74
N TRP A 267 -4.34 -1.62 28.59
CA TRP A 267 -5.72 -2.08 28.39
C TRP A 267 -6.13 -3.20 29.36
N LYS A 268 -5.15 -3.96 29.87
CA LYS A 268 -5.37 -5.02 30.87
C LYS A 268 -5.88 -4.48 32.20
N ASP A 269 -5.70 -3.20 32.49
CA ASP A 269 -6.26 -2.57 33.68
C ASP A 269 -7.78 -2.33 33.53
N GLU A 270 -8.32 -2.45 32.32
CA GLU A 270 -9.68 -2.04 31.95
C GLU A 270 -10.52 -3.20 31.38
N LEU A 271 -10.26 -4.45 31.82
CA LEU A 271 -10.97 -5.64 31.32
C LEU A 271 -12.50 -5.57 31.47
N VAL A 272 -12.98 -4.97 32.57
CA VAL A 272 -14.42 -4.78 32.81
C VAL A 272 -15.02 -3.84 31.76
N LEU A 273 -14.32 -2.75 31.42
CA LEU A 273 -14.74 -1.83 30.38
C LEU A 273 -14.74 -2.51 29.00
N LEU A 274 -13.71 -3.29 28.70
CA LEU A 274 -13.61 -4.05 27.44
C LEU A 274 -14.75 -5.06 27.28
N GLY A 275 -15.24 -5.63 28.38
CA GLY A 275 -16.44 -6.47 28.38
C GLY A 275 -17.74 -5.75 28.00
N THR A 276 -17.72 -4.42 27.89
CA THR A 276 -18.86 -3.61 27.42
C THR A 276 -18.75 -3.22 25.94
N MET A 277 -17.67 -3.58 25.26
CA MET A 277 -17.44 -3.25 23.86
C MET A 277 -18.20 -4.19 22.94
N ASP A 278 -18.82 -3.64 21.90
CA ASP A 278 -19.44 -4.45 20.84
C ASP A 278 -18.38 -5.08 19.93
N ARG A 279 -17.20 -4.46 19.89
CA ARG A 279 -16.09 -4.85 19.02
C ARG A 279 -14.75 -4.44 19.60
N VAL A 280 -13.79 -5.37 19.63
CA VAL A 280 -12.39 -5.09 19.97
C VAL A 280 -11.52 -5.33 18.74
N ILE A 281 -10.85 -4.29 18.27
CA ILE A 281 -9.95 -4.33 17.11
C ILE A 281 -8.50 -4.35 17.61
N LEU A 282 -7.79 -5.44 17.29
CA LEU A 282 -6.38 -5.61 17.60
C LEU A 282 -5.52 -5.22 16.40
N CYS A 283 -4.69 -4.21 16.56
CA CYS A 283 -3.94 -3.53 15.49
C CYS A 283 -2.42 -3.74 15.59
N GLY A 284 -1.93 -4.51 16.57
CA GLY A 284 -0.50 -4.76 16.77
C GLY A 284 0.11 -5.68 15.72
N ASP A 285 1.39 -6.03 15.91
CA ASP A 285 2.00 -7.11 15.15
C ASP A 285 1.36 -8.46 15.48
N ILE A 286 1.61 -9.45 14.63
CA ILE A 286 0.92 -10.73 14.71
C ILE A 286 1.15 -11.48 16.02
N ASN A 287 2.34 -11.38 16.60
CA ASN A 287 2.65 -12.08 17.85
C ASN A 287 1.94 -11.39 19.02
N SER A 288 1.99 -10.06 19.06
CA SER A 288 1.27 -9.26 20.06
C SER A 288 -0.25 -9.49 19.98
N ASN A 289 -0.81 -9.50 18.77
CA ASN A 289 -2.24 -9.71 18.56
C ASN A 289 -2.71 -11.10 19.00
N ILE A 290 -1.94 -12.17 18.72
CA ILE A 290 -2.28 -13.52 19.19
C ILE A 290 -2.30 -13.57 20.72
N VAL A 291 -1.31 -12.99 21.38
CA VAL A 291 -1.24 -12.94 22.85
C VAL A 291 -2.42 -12.15 23.42
N ASN A 292 -2.69 -10.96 22.88
CA ASN A 292 -3.79 -10.11 23.34
C ASN A 292 -5.15 -10.79 23.10
N ALA A 293 -5.34 -11.43 21.94
CA ALA A 293 -6.56 -12.18 21.65
C ALA A 293 -6.76 -13.34 22.64
N SER A 294 -5.70 -14.11 22.94
CA SER A 294 -5.78 -15.19 23.93
C SER A 294 -6.21 -14.67 25.30
N ILE A 295 -5.61 -13.58 25.78
CA ILE A 295 -5.97 -12.99 27.07
C ILE A 295 -7.43 -12.52 27.07
N LEU A 296 -7.87 -11.85 26.00
CA LEU A 296 -9.25 -11.36 25.89
C LEU A 296 -10.26 -12.50 25.87
N LEU A 297 -9.98 -13.58 25.13
CA LEU A 297 -10.84 -14.77 25.08
C LEU A 297 -10.99 -15.44 26.45
N ASP A 298 -9.91 -15.49 27.24
CA ASP A 298 -9.91 -16.12 28.57
C ASP A 298 -10.58 -15.23 29.63
N MET A 299 -10.39 -13.91 29.54
CA MET A 299 -10.73 -12.97 30.63
C MET A 299 -12.01 -12.16 30.38
N VAL A 300 -12.45 -12.01 29.12
CA VAL A 300 -13.58 -11.16 28.73
C VAL A 300 -14.68 -12.00 28.07
N PRO A 301 -15.78 -12.27 28.80
CA PRO A 301 -16.88 -13.08 28.26
C PRO A 301 -17.50 -12.46 27.00
N ASN A 302 -17.80 -13.31 25.99
CA ASN A 302 -18.47 -12.93 24.74
C ASN A 302 -17.76 -11.83 23.93
N VAL A 303 -16.45 -11.65 24.12
CA VAL A 303 -15.68 -10.65 23.37
C VAL A 303 -15.71 -10.95 21.87
N ASN A 304 -16.02 -9.92 21.07
CA ASN A 304 -15.97 -9.98 19.61
C ASN A 304 -14.67 -9.33 19.13
N ILE A 305 -13.73 -10.14 18.66
CA ILE A 305 -12.37 -9.71 18.34
C ILE A 305 -12.20 -9.64 16.83
N HIS A 306 -11.82 -8.46 16.33
CA HIS A 306 -11.32 -8.27 14.99
C HIS A 306 -9.81 -8.10 15.06
N MET A 307 -9.06 -9.03 14.50
CA MET A 307 -7.62 -9.09 14.67
C MET A 307 -6.88 -8.85 13.36
N TYR A 308 -5.97 -7.88 13.36
CA TYR A 308 -5.09 -7.65 12.23
C TYR A 308 -4.11 -8.82 12.11
N ALA A 309 -4.20 -9.54 10.98
CA ALA A 309 -3.47 -10.75 10.74
C ALA A 309 -3.24 -10.94 9.25
N ARG A 310 -2.04 -10.59 8.79
CA ARG A 310 -1.66 -10.73 7.37
C ARG A 310 -1.66 -12.18 6.87
N GLN A 311 -1.43 -13.14 7.76
CA GLN A 311 -1.40 -14.58 7.48
C GLN A 311 -2.45 -15.31 8.35
N ALA A 312 -3.72 -15.24 7.97
CA ALA A 312 -4.81 -15.68 8.85
C ALA A 312 -5.00 -17.20 8.97
N GLU A 313 -4.57 -18.00 7.98
CA GLU A 313 -4.89 -19.43 7.93
C GLU A 313 -4.26 -20.22 9.08
N SER A 314 -3.01 -19.92 9.43
CA SER A 314 -2.30 -20.55 10.56
C SER A 314 -2.84 -20.13 11.93
N ILE A 315 -3.51 -18.98 12.01
CA ILE A 315 -3.90 -18.38 13.30
C ILE A 315 -5.31 -18.79 13.70
N LYS A 316 -6.22 -18.92 12.72
CA LYS A 316 -7.56 -19.45 13.00
C LYS A 316 -7.50 -20.84 13.62
N SER A 317 -6.59 -21.70 13.17
CA SER A 317 -6.35 -23.01 13.79
C SER A 317 -5.81 -22.92 15.22
N LEU A 318 -5.05 -21.87 15.54
CA LEU A 318 -4.44 -21.71 16.86
C LEU A 318 -5.47 -21.28 17.91
N LEU A 319 -6.33 -20.31 17.59
CA LEU A 319 -7.27 -19.72 18.55
C LEU A 319 -8.61 -20.49 18.65
N SER A 320 -8.94 -21.36 17.68
CA SER A 320 -10.12 -22.24 17.70
C SER A 320 -11.43 -21.56 18.14
N SER A 321 -11.64 -20.30 17.76
CA SER A 321 -12.81 -19.51 18.17
C SER A 321 -13.44 -18.79 16.98
N ASP A 322 -14.76 -18.92 16.85
CA ASP A 322 -15.58 -18.18 15.90
C ASP A 322 -15.71 -16.69 16.26
N SER A 323 -15.35 -16.31 17.49
CA SER A 323 -15.38 -14.90 17.94
C SER A 323 -14.19 -14.08 17.45
N VAL A 324 -13.24 -14.70 16.73
CA VAL A 324 -12.05 -14.02 16.17
C VAL A 324 -12.15 -13.89 14.66
N ILE A 325 -12.32 -12.66 14.19
CA ILE A 325 -12.35 -12.31 12.77
C ILE A 325 -11.00 -11.71 12.38
N CYS A 326 -10.25 -12.41 11.52
CA CYS A 326 -9.01 -11.88 10.97
C CYS A 326 -9.26 -10.90 9.83
N PHE A 327 -8.47 -9.83 9.74
CA PHE A 327 -8.48 -8.86 8.64
C PHE A 327 -7.07 -8.42 8.25
N GLY A 328 -6.95 -7.75 7.09
CA GLY A 328 -5.67 -7.27 6.57
C GLY A 328 -4.84 -8.36 5.89
N LEU A 329 -5.51 -9.31 5.23
CA LEU A 329 -4.85 -10.40 4.52
C LEU A 329 -3.99 -9.86 3.40
N GLU A 330 -2.79 -10.41 3.23
CA GLU A 330 -1.86 -9.93 2.23
C GLU A 330 -2.36 -10.11 0.79
N GLU A 331 -3.17 -11.14 0.54
CA GLU A 331 -3.81 -11.38 -0.75
C GLU A 331 -4.87 -10.33 -1.08
N GLU A 332 -5.51 -9.74 -0.06
CA GLU A 332 -6.49 -8.66 -0.22
C GLU A 332 -5.79 -7.30 -0.36
N LEU A 333 -4.74 -7.05 0.43
CA LEU A 333 -4.00 -5.78 0.46
C LEU A 333 -3.12 -5.54 -0.77
N LEU A 334 -2.47 -6.60 -1.28
CA LEU A 334 -1.49 -6.50 -2.38
C LEU A 334 -2.13 -6.81 -3.73
N THR A 335 -3.20 -6.09 -4.03
CA THR A 335 -3.90 -6.19 -5.33
C THR A 335 -3.71 -4.93 -6.16
N ARG A 336 -3.90 -5.07 -7.48
CA ARG A 336 -3.87 -3.93 -8.40
C ARG A 336 -4.82 -2.83 -7.94
N GLU A 337 -6.06 -3.20 -7.60
CA GLU A 337 -7.10 -2.23 -7.26
C GLU A 337 -6.76 -1.46 -5.99
N VAL A 338 -6.29 -2.15 -4.95
CA VAL A 338 -5.99 -1.54 -3.65
C VAL A 338 -4.75 -0.64 -3.70
N ILE A 339 -3.72 -1.02 -4.46
CA ILE A 339 -2.48 -0.24 -4.56
C ILE A 339 -2.61 0.94 -5.53
N ILE A 340 -3.24 0.73 -6.70
CA ILE A 340 -3.35 1.76 -7.74
C ILE A 340 -4.52 2.71 -7.47
N LYS A 341 -5.60 2.21 -6.84
CA LYS A 341 -6.86 2.94 -6.57
C LYS A 341 -7.42 3.60 -7.82
N GLU A 342 -7.40 2.87 -8.95
CA GLU A 342 -7.80 3.40 -10.25
C GLU A 342 -9.28 3.77 -10.23
N SER A 343 -10.15 2.88 -9.73
CA SER A 343 -11.60 3.14 -9.65
C SER A 343 -11.92 4.35 -8.76
N LEU A 344 -11.39 4.37 -7.53
CA LEU A 344 -11.59 5.47 -6.58
C LEU A 344 -11.13 6.81 -7.16
N THR A 345 -9.98 6.82 -7.84
CA THR A 345 -9.45 8.03 -8.48
C THR A 345 -10.33 8.49 -9.64
N GLN A 346 -10.89 7.57 -10.43
CA GLN A 346 -11.82 7.93 -11.50
C GLN A 346 -13.12 8.50 -10.94
N THR A 347 -13.69 7.91 -9.90
CA THR A 347 -14.86 8.47 -9.21
C THR A 347 -14.56 9.86 -8.67
N ALA A 348 -13.41 10.08 -8.03
CA ALA A 348 -13.00 11.40 -7.55
C ALA A 348 -12.86 12.43 -8.69
N LYS A 349 -12.33 12.02 -9.85
CA LYS A 349 -12.27 12.87 -11.05
C LYS A 349 -13.66 13.21 -11.59
N LEU A 350 -14.59 12.27 -11.57
CA LEU A 350 -15.97 12.49 -11.98
C LEU A 350 -16.67 13.49 -11.06
N ILE A 351 -16.52 13.36 -9.74
CA ILE A 351 -17.03 14.32 -8.75
C ILE A 351 -16.52 15.73 -9.09
N HIS A 352 -15.20 15.88 -9.25
CA HIS A 352 -14.60 17.17 -9.58
C HIS A 352 -15.11 17.72 -10.93
N LYS A 353 -15.21 16.86 -11.96
CA LYS A 353 -15.72 17.25 -13.28
C LYS A 353 -17.16 17.77 -13.20
N HIS A 354 -18.03 17.10 -12.45
CA HIS A 354 -19.41 17.56 -12.23
C HIS A 354 -19.44 18.93 -11.57
N TYR A 355 -18.60 19.13 -10.54
CA TYR A 355 -18.47 20.41 -9.84
C TYR A 355 -17.95 21.53 -10.78
N SER A 356 -16.93 21.25 -11.60
CA SER A 356 -16.36 22.21 -12.56
C SER A 356 -17.32 22.67 -13.66
N ILE A 357 -18.27 21.82 -14.07
CA ILE A 357 -19.27 22.20 -15.08
C ILE A 357 -20.21 23.29 -14.56
N LYS A 358 -20.57 23.22 -13.27
CA LYS A 358 -21.51 24.18 -12.66
C LYS A 358 -20.83 25.45 -12.13
N TYR A 359 -19.58 25.34 -11.71
CA TYR A 359 -18.80 26.45 -11.18
C TYR A 359 -17.62 26.77 -12.11
N PRO A 360 -17.83 27.59 -13.16
CA PRO A 360 -16.79 27.92 -14.13
C PRO A 360 -15.62 28.67 -13.47
N GLY A 361 -14.41 28.44 -13.99
CA GLY A 361 -13.17 29.05 -13.46
C GLY A 361 -12.40 28.17 -12.47
N LEU A 362 -12.90 26.96 -12.16
CA LEU A 362 -12.14 25.98 -11.40
C LEU A 362 -11.03 25.32 -12.24
N PRO A 363 -9.89 24.96 -11.62
CA PRO A 363 -8.81 24.28 -12.32
C PRO A 363 -9.22 22.87 -12.77
N SER A 364 -8.49 22.32 -13.75
CA SER A 364 -8.57 20.89 -14.06
C SER A 364 -8.13 20.03 -12.88
N TRP A 365 -8.37 18.71 -12.96
CA TRP A 365 -7.93 17.76 -11.92
C TRP A 365 -6.44 17.88 -11.61
N GLU A 366 -5.59 18.00 -12.64
CA GLU A 366 -4.14 18.14 -12.53
C GLU A 366 -3.72 19.47 -11.90
N GLY A 367 -4.60 20.49 -11.94
CA GLY A 367 -4.40 21.79 -11.29
C GLY A 367 -4.87 21.84 -9.83
N LEU A 368 -5.57 20.81 -9.33
CA LEU A 368 -5.97 20.74 -7.93
C LEU A 368 -4.77 20.49 -7.03
N SER A 369 -4.78 21.11 -5.84
CA SER A 369 -3.87 20.74 -4.76
C SER A 369 -4.11 19.30 -4.30
N THR A 370 -3.10 18.70 -3.66
CA THR A 370 -3.21 17.35 -3.07
C THR A 370 -4.35 17.25 -2.07
N PHE A 371 -4.56 18.28 -1.24
CA PHE A 371 -5.66 18.36 -0.30
C PHE A 371 -7.03 18.29 -1.00
N GLN A 372 -7.22 19.04 -2.09
CA GLN A 372 -8.47 19.02 -2.84
C GLN A 372 -8.72 17.67 -3.53
N ARG A 373 -7.67 17.03 -4.07
CA ARG A 373 -7.82 15.67 -4.65
C ARG A 373 -8.21 14.67 -3.57
N ARG A 374 -7.55 14.70 -2.40
CA ARG A 374 -7.89 13.84 -1.25
C ARG A 374 -9.32 14.10 -0.76
N SER A 375 -9.80 15.34 -0.79
CA SER A 375 -11.19 15.68 -0.45
C SER A 375 -12.20 15.01 -1.39
N ASN A 376 -11.93 15.05 -2.71
CA ASN A 376 -12.74 14.34 -3.71
C ASN A 376 -12.65 12.82 -3.55
N MET A 377 -11.48 12.28 -3.22
CA MET A 377 -11.31 10.84 -2.96
C MET A 377 -12.07 10.40 -1.70
N ALA A 378 -12.10 11.23 -0.66
CA ALA A 378 -12.88 10.96 0.55
C ALA A 378 -14.40 10.95 0.25
N ALA A 379 -14.88 11.86 -0.60
CA ALA A 379 -16.26 11.83 -1.08
C ALA A 379 -16.54 10.54 -1.90
N ALA A 380 -15.66 10.19 -2.84
CA ALA A 380 -15.77 8.97 -3.62
C ALA A 380 -15.84 7.70 -2.75
N GLY A 381 -15.02 7.62 -1.69
CA GLY A 381 -15.02 6.50 -0.75
C GLY A 381 -16.29 6.38 0.11
N TYR A 382 -17.14 7.42 0.12
CA TYR A 382 -18.40 7.44 0.87
C TYR A 382 -19.63 7.10 0.00
N PHE A 383 -19.46 6.99 -1.32
CA PHE A 383 -20.57 6.75 -2.25
C PHE A 383 -21.31 5.44 -1.97
N ASP A 384 -20.60 4.37 -1.62
CA ASP A 384 -21.23 3.09 -1.30
C ASP A 384 -22.05 3.15 -0.01
N VAL A 385 -21.64 3.98 0.96
CA VAL A 385 -22.41 4.24 2.18
C VAL A 385 -23.70 5.00 1.84
N ILE A 386 -23.63 6.05 1.02
CA ILE A 386 -24.81 6.78 0.55
C ILE A 386 -25.81 5.84 -0.14
N LYS A 387 -25.32 4.98 -1.05
CA LYS A 387 -26.17 4.01 -1.75
C LYS A 387 -26.84 3.04 -0.79
N ARG A 388 -26.07 2.46 0.15
CA ARG A 388 -26.59 1.54 1.16
C ARG A 388 -27.68 2.21 2.00
N LEU A 389 -27.42 3.40 2.53
CA LEU A 389 -28.39 4.16 3.33
C LEU A 389 -29.65 4.50 2.51
N LYS A 390 -29.51 4.79 1.21
CA LYS A 390 -30.67 5.02 0.35
C LYS A 390 -31.55 3.79 0.20
N VAL A 391 -30.95 2.61 0.05
CA VAL A 391 -31.67 1.32 0.01
C VAL A 391 -32.35 1.03 1.35
N GLU A 392 -31.74 1.42 2.46
CA GLU A 392 -32.31 1.33 3.81
C GLU A 392 -33.41 2.37 4.10
N GLY A 393 -33.75 3.22 3.12
CA GLY A 393 -34.87 4.17 3.21
C GLY A 393 -34.49 5.58 3.64
N ALA A 394 -33.21 5.95 3.62
CA ALA A 394 -32.81 7.34 3.90
C ALA A 394 -33.34 8.31 2.83
N GLU A 395 -33.83 9.47 3.30
CA GLU A 395 -34.29 10.55 2.44
C GLU A 395 -33.12 11.32 1.82
N LEU A 396 -33.35 11.92 0.64
CA LEU A 396 -32.31 12.65 -0.09
C LEU A 396 -31.71 13.81 0.74
N GLU A 397 -32.55 14.54 1.47
CA GLU A 397 -32.09 15.65 2.32
C GLU A 397 -31.19 15.14 3.44
N SER A 398 -31.55 14.03 4.08
CA SER A 398 -30.71 13.42 5.12
C SER A 398 -29.38 12.94 4.57
N LEU A 399 -29.37 12.30 3.39
CA LEU A 399 -28.12 11.89 2.73
C LEU A 399 -27.23 13.09 2.40
N THR A 400 -27.84 14.20 1.98
CA THR A 400 -27.15 15.47 1.68
C THR A 400 -26.50 16.05 2.92
N GLU A 401 -27.21 16.07 4.05
CA GLU A 401 -26.66 16.49 5.35
C GLU A 401 -25.50 15.59 5.80
N LEU A 402 -25.58 14.27 5.59
CA LEU A 402 -24.49 13.36 5.93
C LEU A 402 -23.25 13.57 5.05
N GLU A 403 -23.41 13.89 3.76
CA GLU A 403 -22.28 14.25 2.89
C GLU A 403 -21.64 15.57 3.33
N HIS A 404 -22.43 16.56 3.75
CA HIS A 404 -21.90 17.79 4.33
C HIS A 404 -21.09 17.50 5.61
N ILE A 405 -21.62 16.66 6.51
CA ILE A 405 -20.89 16.23 7.71
C ILE A 405 -19.57 15.55 7.33
N ARG A 406 -19.58 14.61 6.38
CA ARG A 406 -18.37 13.93 5.87
C ARG A 406 -17.35 14.93 5.34
N TRP A 407 -17.80 15.93 4.58
CA TRP A 407 -16.96 16.99 4.05
C TRP A 407 -16.35 17.84 5.18
N CYS A 408 -17.14 18.27 6.15
CA CYS A 408 -16.66 18.98 7.34
C CYS A 408 -15.65 18.17 8.13
N ARG A 409 -15.92 16.87 8.37
CA ARG A 409 -14.99 15.96 9.04
C ARG A 409 -13.66 15.85 8.33
N PHE A 410 -13.66 15.74 7.00
CA PHE A 410 -12.42 15.77 6.22
C PHE A 410 -11.62 17.06 6.47
N TYR A 411 -12.27 18.22 6.49
CA TYR A 411 -11.59 19.49 6.75
C TYR A 411 -11.03 19.59 8.17
N TYR A 412 -11.82 19.22 9.19
CA TYR A 412 -11.36 19.17 10.58
C TYR A 412 -10.21 18.18 10.79
N MET A 413 -10.21 17.04 10.09
CA MET A 413 -9.12 16.04 10.13
C MET A 413 -7.77 16.67 9.81
N TYR A 414 -7.76 17.64 8.89
CA TYR A 414 -6.58 18.38 8.47
C TYR A 414 -6.49 19.78 9.11
N ASN A 415 -7.06 19.93 10.31
CA ASN A 415 -6.97 21.12 11.15
C ASN A 415 -7.53 22.40 10.52
N TRP A 416 -8.46 22.29 9.56
CA TRP A 416 -9.26 23.43 9.15
C TRP A 416 -10.26 23.81 10.23
N LYS A 417 -10.66 25.08 10.25
CA LYS A 417 -11.63 25.61 11.22
C LYS A 417 -12.61 26.54 10.55
N TYR A 418 -13.72 26.81 11.22
CA TYR A 418 -14.64 27.85 10.80
C TYR A 418 -13.93 29.20 10.67
N GLY A 419 -14.30 29.97 9.65
CA GLY A 419 -13.99 31.39 9.54
C GLY A 419 -14.82 32.03 8.44
N ALA A 420 -15.21 33.29 8.62
CA ALA A 420 -16.14 34.00 7.74
C ALA A 420 -15.69 34.06 6.27
N VAL A 421 -14.39 33.93 6.01
CA VAL A 421 -13.80 33.90 4.68
C VAL A 421 -12.94 32.66 4.53
N LYS A 422 -12.95 32.09 3.32
CA LYS A 422 -12.09 30.97 2.96
C LYS A 422 -10.64 31.45 2.84
N ASP A 423 -9.76 30.90 3.66
CA ASP A 423 -8.33 31.21 3.65
C ASP A 423 -7.53 29.90 3.72
N TRP A 424 -6.71 29.65 2.70
CA TRP A 424 -5.88 28.45 2.60
C TRP A 424 -4.69 28.46 3.56
N SER A 425 -4.12 29.63 3.83
CA SER A 425 -2.98 29.82 4.73
C SER A 425 -3.41 29.66 6.19
N CYS A 426 -4.55 30.26 6.55
CA CYS A 426 -5.13 30.17 7.89
C CYS A 426 -5.97 28.91 8.11
N ARG A 427 -6.19 28.11 7.06
CA ARG A 427 -7.07 26.93 7.02
C ARG A 427 -8.47 27.24 7.55
N THR A 428 -9.10 28.31 7.05
CA THR A 428 -10.46 28.69 7.41
C THR A 428 -11.44 28.47 6.26
N HIS A 429 -12.67 28.05 6.56
CA HIS A 429 -13.74 27.93 5.56
C HIS A 429 -15.10 28.33 6.15
N PRO A 430 -15.92 29.14 5.42
CA PRO A 430 -17.21 29.62 5.94
C PRO A 430 -18.26 28.52 6.07
N SER A 431 -18.20 27.50 5.21
CA SER A 431 -19.14 26.37 5.24
C SER A 431 -18.86 25.34 6.34
N LEU A 432 -17.87 25.55 7.23
CA LEU A 432 -17.64 24.68 8.39
C LEU A 432 -18.61 25.04 9.53
N VAL A 433 -19.89 24.89 9.24
CA VAL A 433 -21.04 25.17 10.10
C VAL A 433 -22.07 24.04 9.97
N PRO A 434 -23.04 23.91 10.89
CA PRO A 434 -24.13 22.95 10.76
C PRO A 434 -24.86 23.07 9.41
N TYR A 435 -25.34 21.93 8.88
CA TYR A 435 -26.03 21.89 7.59
C TYR A 435 -27.25 22.83 7.54
N SER A 436 -27.97 22.97 8.65
CA SER A 436 -29.10 23.90 8.78
C SER A 436 -28.73 25.37 8.50
N GLU A 437 -27.48 25.77 8.74
CA GLU A 437 -26.98 27.14 8.60
C GLU A 437 -26.38 27.44 7.22
N LEU A 438 -26.25 26.43 6.35
CA LEU A 438 -25.74 26.62 5.00
C LEU A 438 -26.69 27.44 4.12
N SER A 439 -26.08 28.20 3.20
CA SER A 439 -26.82 28.80 2.10
C SER A 439 -27.43 27.72 1.19
N ARG A 440 -28.54 28.01 0.50
CA ARG A 440 -29.15 27.07 -0.45
C ARG A 440 -28.15 26.60 -1.51
N ASN A 441 -27.34 27.53 -2.03
CA ASN A 441 -26.33 27.23 -3.03
C ASN A 441 -25.21 26.31 -2.50
N ASP A 442 -24.89 26.34 -1.21
CA ASP A 442 -23.92 25.40 -0.64
C ASP A 442 -24.53 24.02 -0.44
N LYS A 443 -25.79 23.95 0.03
CA LYS A 443 -26.53 22.67 0.14
C LYS A 443 -26.67 21.97 -1.21
N ASP A 444 -26.90 22.73 -2.28
CA ASP A 444 -27.02 22.18 -3.63
C ASP A 444 -25.73 21.47 -4.07
N LYS A 445 -24.55 21.89 -3.61
CA LYS A 445 -23.28 21.22 -3.91
C LYS A 445 -23.22 19.81 -3.32
N ASP A 446 -23.58 19.69 -2.05
CA ASP A 446 -23.60 18.38 -1.37
C ASP A 446 -24.66 17.47 -2.01
N LYS A 447 -25.83 18.04 -2.33
CA LYS A 447 -26.93 17.32 -2.96
C LYS A 447 -26.53 16.74 -4.31
N GLU A 448 -25.76 17.47 -5.11
CA GLU A 448 -25.25 16.99 -6.39
C GLU A 448 -24.32 15.80 -6.26
N ASN A 449 -23.42 15.83 -5.27
CA ASN A 449 -22.54 14.69 -4.98
C ASN A 449 -23.38 13.46 -4.58
N VAL A 450 -24.41 13.64 -3.76
CA VAL A 450 -25.34 12.56 -3.40
C VAL A 450 -26.09 12.04 -4.62
N LEU A 451 -26.59 12.90 -5.49
CA LEU A 451 -27.28 12.47 -6.72
C LEU A 451 -26.35 11.70 -7.66
N LEU A 452 -25.08 12.13 -7.79
CA LEU A 452 -24.07 11.41 -8.55
C LEU A 452 -23.77 10.03 -7.94
N ALA A 453 -23.68 9.95 -6.60
CA ALA A 453 -23.52 8.67 -5.91
C ALA A 453 -24.68 7.74 -6.24
N LEU A 454 -25.92 8.24 -6.21
CA LEU A 454 -27.14 7.46 -6.46
C LEU A 454 -27.37 7.08 -7.93
N SER A 455 -26.84 7.84 -8.90
CA SER A 455 -27.01 7.49 -10.33
C SER A 455 -26.27 6.21 -10.70
N GLY A 456 -25.15 5.94 -10.02
CA GLY A 456 -24.32 4.75 -10.28
C GLY A 456 -23.37 4.87 -11.47
N ASP A 457 -23.38 6.01 -12.18
CA ASP A 457 -22.57 6.28 -13.40
C ASP A 457 -21.05 6.29 -13.16
N TRP A 458 -20.63 6.14 -11.91
CA TRP A 458 -19.23 6.18 -11.48
C TRP A 458 -18.55 4.80 -11.42
N ARG A 459 -19.29 3.69 -11.50
CA ARG A 459 -18.73 2.31 -11.48
C ARG A 459 -18.24 1.83 -12.86
N GLY A 460 -17.67 2.73 -13.66
CA GLY A 460 -17.17 2.46 -15.02
C GLY A 460 -16.03 1.44 -15.06
#